data_AF-A0A9E3LDP6-F1
#
_entry.id   AF-A0A9E3LDP6-F1
#
_cell.length_a   1.000
_cell.length_b   1.000
_cell.length_c   1.000
_cell.angle_alpha   90.00
_cell.angle_beta   90.00
_cell.angle_gamma   90.00
#
_symmetry.space_group_name_H-M   'P 1'
#
loop_
_entity.id
_entity.type
_entity.pdbx_description
1 polymer ?
#
loop_
_entity_poly.entity_id
_entity_poly.type
_entity_poly.pdbx_seq_one_letter_code
_entity_poly.pdbx_strand_id
1 'polypeptide(L)'
;LASGATDVKQLSDLQHELETLQRRQTSLEDSLLEVMERREELQAQQAVESRTIEALQADLASAQQALDAALAEIDEARDQHSSRRDVLTATLDPDLSAIYERQRAKGGPGAGPLQGHRCGACRIEIGRGELARISTAADDDVVRCPECGAILLRVKGFEQ
;
A
#
# COMPACT_ATOMS: atom_id res chain seq x y z
N LEU A 1 62.32 -51.68 58.23
CA LEU A 1 61.79 -52.31 57.00
C LEU A 1 60.27 -52.39 57.11
N ALA A 2 59.54 -51.35 56.72
CA ALA A 2 58.09 -51.41 56.41
C ALA A 2 57.61 -50.01 55.99
N SER A 3 57.73 -49.65 54.71
CA SER A 3 56.93 -48.53 54.12
C SER A 3 56.92 -48.47 52.59
N GLY A 4 57.46 -49.48 51.86
CA GLY A 4 57.44 -49.49 50.39
C GLY A 4 56.19 -50.11 49.76
N ALA A 5 55.26 -50.64 50.56
CA ALA A 5 54.09 -51.39 50.06
C ALA A 5 52.80 -50.56 49.98
N THR A 6 52.75 -49.38 50.61
CA THR A 6 51.59 -48.47 50.57
C THR A 6 51.65 -47.48 49.40
N ASP A 7 52.85 -47.22 48.87
CA ASP A 7 53.15 -46.21 47.84
C ASP A 7 52.69 -46.66 46.43
N VAL A 8 52.81 -47.96 46.13
CA VAL A 8 52.46 -48.52 44.80
C VAL A 8 50.96 -48.49 44.54
N LYS A 9 50.13 -48.77 45.56
CA LYS A 9 48.68 -48.75 45.44
C LYS A 9 48.15 -47.32 45.28
N GLN A 10 48.68 -46.37 46.07
CA GLN A 10 48.33 -44.95 45.96
C GLN A 10 48.73 -44.35 44.61
N LEU A 11 49.89 -44.71 44.07
CA LEU A 11 50.30 -44.31 42.73
C LEU A 11 49.36 -44.85 41.65
N SER A 12 48.93 -46.11 41.76
CA SER A 12 47.96 -46.72 40.83
C SER A 12 46.59 -46.05 40.90
N ASP A 13 46.11 -45.72 42.11
CA ASP A 13 44.83 -45.04 42.30
C ASP A 13 44.87 -43.62 41.69
N LEU A 14 45.96 -42.88 41.91
CA LEU A 14 46.18 -41.56 41.31
C LEU A 14 46.30 -41.60 39.78
N GLN A 15 46.95 -42.63 39.23
CA GLN A 15 47.02 -42.84 37.78
C GLN A 15 45.63 -43.07 37.16
N HIS A 16 44.79 -43.90 37.78
CA HIS A 16 43.42 -44.11 37.32
C HIS A 16 42.54 -42.85 37.44
N GLU A 17 42.74 -42.05 38.49
CA GLU A 17 42.05 -40.77 38.64
C GLU A 17 42.45 -39.79 37.53
N LEU A 18 43.75 -39.67 37.22
CA LEU A 18 44.25 -38.86 36.11
C LEU A 18 43.67 -39.31 34.76
N GLU A 19 43.68 -40.60 34.46
CA GLU A 19 43.10 -41.14 33.21
C GLU A 19 41.60 -40.84 33.11
N THR A 20 40.88 -40.82 34.23
CA THR A 20 39.46 -40.50 34.28
C THR A 20 39.22 -39.00 34.08
N LEU A 21 40.03 -38.15 34.72
CA LEU A 21 39.98 -36.70 34.54
C LEU A 21 40.34 -36.30 33.11
N GLN A 22 41.35 -36.92 32.50
CA GLN A 22 41.73 -36.69 31.11
C GLN A 22 40.59 -37.05 30.14
N ARG A 23 39.97 -38.22 30.30
CA ARG A 23 38.79 -38.60 29.48
C ARG A 23 37.64 -37.61 29.64
N ARG A 24 37.39 -37.15 30.86
CA ARG A 24 36.34 -36.15 31.13
C ARG A 24 36.69 -34.78 30.53
N GLN A 25 37.95 -34.37 30.60
CA GLN A 25 38.44 -33.14 29.98
C GLN A 25 38.23 -33.18 28.47
N THR A 26 38.68 -34.25 27.80
CA THR A 26 38.49 -34.40 26.34
C THR A 26 37.00 -34.33 25.96
N SER A 27 36.13 -35.04 26.69
CA SER A 27 34.68 -34.97 26.44
C SER A 27 34.10 -33.56 26.61
N LEU A 28 34.60 -32.78 27.57
CA LEU A 28 34.18 -31.39 27.78
C LEU A 28 34.73 -30.46 26.70
N GLU A 29 35.95 -30.69 26.23
CA GLU A 29 36.57 -29.94 25.13
C GLU A 29 35.82 -30.17 23.81
N ASP A 30 35.44 -31.41 23.53
CA ASP A 30 34.60 -31.74 22.36
C ASP A 30 33.23 -31.04 22.44
N SER A 31 32.56 -31.11 23.61
CA SER A 31 31.28 -30.42 23.82
C SER A 31 31.41 -28.90 23.73
N LEU A 32 32.53 -28.34 24.20
CA LEU A 32 32.81 -26.91 24.12
C LEU A 32 32.99 -26.48 22.66
N LEU A 33 33.70 -27.26 21.85
CA LEU A 33 33.88 -27.00 20.42
C LEU A 33 32.53 -26.97 19.69
N GLU A 34 31.66 -27.95 19.91
CA GLU A 34 30.32 -27.98 19.30
C GLU A 34 29.49 -26.72 19.65
N VAL A 35 29.53 -26.29 20.91
CA VAL A 35 28.81 -25.07 21.35
C VAL A 35 29.43 -23.82 20.73
N MET A 36 30.76 -23.77 20.58
CA MET A 36 31.44 -22.65 19.92
C MET A 36 31.08 -22.55 18.44
N GLU A 37 31.08 -23.67 17.72
CA GLU A 37 30.66 -23.72 16.32
C GLU A 37 29.20 -23.27 16.15
N ARG A 38 28.30 -23.77 17.01
CA ARG A 38 26.90 -23.35 16.98
C ARG A 38 26.72 -21.87 17.27
N ARG A 39 27.51 -21.31 18.20
CA ARG A 39 27.50 -19.87 18.49
C ARG A 39 27.95 -19.08 17.27
N GLU A 40 29.02 -19.49 16.60
CA GLU A 40 29.52 -18.79 15.41
C GLU A 40 28.50 -18.80 14.26
N GLU A 41 27.82 -19.93 14.04
CA GLU A 41 26.74 -20.03 13.07
C GLU A 41 25.59 -19.04 13.37
N LEU A 42 25.14 -19.00 14.64
CA LEU A 42 24.08 -18.09 15.08
C LEU A 42 24.52 -16.62 14.98
N GLN A 43 25.77 -16.30 15.26
CA GLN A 43 26.31 -14.95 15.10
C GLN A 43 26.34 -14.52 13.63
N ALA A 44 26.71 -15.43 12.72
CA ALA A 44 26.66 -15.17 11.28
C ALA A 44 25.22 -14.93 10.80
N GLN A 45 24.26 -15.75 11.26
CA GLN A 45 22.84 -15.57 10.95
C GLN A 45 22.31 -14.24 11.49
N GLN A 46 22.61 -13.90 12.74
CA GLN A 46 22.23 -12.61 13.34
C GLN A 46 22.76 -11.43 12.53
N ALA A 47 24.02 -11.50 12.06
CA ALA A 47 24.61 -10.43 11.26
C ALA A 47 23.93 -10.27 9.90
N VAL A 48 23.48 -11.38 9.28
CA VAL A 48 22.68 -11.34 8.04
C VAL A 48 21.33 -10.68 8.30
N GLU A 49 20.59 -11.16 9.29
CA GLU A 49 19.25 -10.64 9.60
C GLU A 49 19.28 -9.16 10.02
N SER A 50 20.33 -8.74 10.74
CA SER A 50 20.50 -7.32 11.12
C SER A 50 20.64 -6.43 9.88
N ARG A 51 21.42 -6.86 8.87
CA ARG A 51 21.53 -6.14 7.59
C ARG A 51 20.22 -6.13 6.81
N THR A 52 19.48 -7.23 6.82
CA THR A 52 18.15 -7.32 6.20
C THR A 52 17.18 -6.31 6.84
N ILE A 53 17.18 -6.22 8.17
CA ILE A 53 16.35 -5.26 8.91
C ILE A 53 16.73 -3.82 8.54
N GLU A 54 18.02 -3.49 8.52
CA GLU A 54 18.48 -2.15 8.14
C GLU A 54 18.04 -1.77 6.73
N ALA A 55 18.14 -2.70 5.76
CA ALA A 55 17.68 -2.48 4.40
C ALA A 55 16.15 -2.26 4.34
N LEU A 56 15.37 -3.10 5.01
CA LEU A 56 13.90 -2.96 5.05
C LEU A 56 13.46 -1.67 5.75
N GLN A 57 14.19 -1.22 6.76
CA GLN A 57 13.92 0.07 7.42
C GLN A 57 14.17 1.25 6.48
N ALA A 58 15.23 1.19 5.67
CA ALA A 58 15.50 2.19 4.65
C ALA A 58 14.42 2.22 3.56
N ASP A 59 13.99 1.04 3.08
CA ASP A 59 12.92 0.91 2.09
C ASP A 59 11.59 1.43 2.64
N LEU A 60 11.25 1.10 3.89
CA LEU A 60 10.06 1.61 4.57
C LEU A 60 10.08 3.13 4.67
N ALA A 61 11.21 3.72 5.07
CA ALA A 61 11.35 5.17 5.18
C ALA A 61 11.17 5.86 3.82
N SER A 62 11.75 5.29 2.76
CA SER A 62 11.57 5.78 1.39
C SER A 62 10.11 5.70 0.92
N ALA A 63 9.46 4.56 1.16
CA ALA A 63 8.05 4.35 0.81
C ALA A 63 7.12 5.31 1.57
N GLN A 64 7.40 5.58 2.85
CA GLN A 64 6.63 6.53 3.65
C GLN A 64 6.78 7.96 3.10
N GLN A 65 8.00 8.39 2.74
CA GLN A 65 8.22 9.69 2.13
C GLN A 65 7.48 9.84 0.80
N ALA A 66 7.50 8.80 -0.04
CA ALA A 66 6.78 8.81 -1.31
C ALA A 66 5.26 8.86 -1.11
N LEU A 67 4.74 8.15 -0.11
CA LEU A 67 3.32 8.19 0.26
C LEU A 67 2.92 9.58 0.74
N ASP A 68 3.69 10.17 1.65
CA ASP A 68 3.41 11.50 2.20
C ASP A 68 3.41 12.58 1.10
N ALA A 69 4.36 12.50 0.16
CA ALA A 69 4.41 13.39 -1.00
C ALA A 69 3.19 13.21 -1.91
N ALA A 70 2.80 11.98 -2.23
CA ALA A 70 1.64 11.70 -3.07
C ALA A 70 0.32 12.16 -2.40
N LEU A 71 0.20 12.00 -1.08
CA LEU A 71 -0.95 12.49 -0.33
C LEU A 71 -1.02 14.02 -0.36
N ALA A 72 0.11 14.71 -0.18
CA ALA A 72 0.17 16.17 -0.26
C ALA A 72 -0.24 16.68 -1.66
N GLU A 73 0.23 16.05 -2.73
CA GLU A 73 -0.16 16.41 -4.11
C GLU A 73 -1.66 16.18 -4.35
N ILE A 74 -2.21 15.06 -3.89
CA ILE A 74 -3.65 14.75 -4.02
C ILE A 74 -4.50 15.76 -3.23
N ASP A 75 -4.06 16.13 -2.02
CA ASP A 75 -4.76 17.07 -1.17
C ASP A 75 -4.74 18.48 -1.79
N GLU A 76 -3.59 18.92 -2.30
CA GLU A 76 -3.48 20.19 -3.01
C GLU A 76 -4.38 20.21 -4.26
N ALA A 77 -4.34 19.16 -5.08
CA ALA A 77 -5.21 19.06 -6.25
C ALA A 77 -6.69 19.05 -5.86
N ARG A 78 -7.07 18.36 -4.77
CA ARG A 78 -8.43 18.35 -4.24
C ARG A 78 -8.88 19.76 -3.84
N ASP A 79 -8.04 20.49 -3.11
CA ASP A 79 -8.36 21.84 -2.65
C ASP A 79 -8.49 22.81 -3.81
N GLN A 80 -7.59 22.75 -4.79
CA GLN A 80 -7.67 23.53 -6.03
C GLN A 80 -8.97 23.23 -6.80
N HIS A 81 -9.33 21.96 -6.96
CA HIS A 81 -10.56 21.56 -7.65
C HIS A 81 -11.82 21.94 -6.86
N SER A 82 -11.80 21.82 -5.53
CA SER A 82 -12.93 22.22 -4.67
C SER A 82 -13.15 23.72 -4.74
N SER A 83 -12.10 24.52 -4.58
CA SER A 83 -12.17 25.98 -4.69
C SER A 83 -12.70 26.43 -6.06
N ARG A 84 -12.20 25.82 -7.14
CA ARG A 84 -12.72 26.09 -8.50
C ARG A 84 -14.20 25.72 -8.64
N ARG A 85 -14.61 24.60 -8.04
CA ARG A 85 -16.03 24.18 -8.03
C ARG A 85 -16.89 25.18 -7.26
N ASP A 86 -16.46 25.63 -6.09
CA ASP A 86 -17.21 26.59 -5.27
C ASP A 86 -17.43 27.91 -6.03
N VAL A 87 -16.38 28.42 -6.70
CA VAL A 87 -16.48 29.59 -7.57
C VAL A 87 -17.47 29.37 -8.72
N LEU A 88 -17.40 28.24 -9.40
CA LEU A 88 -18.32 27.93 -10.51
C LEU A 88 -19.76 27.79 -10.02
N THR A 89 -20.00 27.04 -8.95
CA THR A 89 -21.34 26.83 -8.40
C THR A 89 -21.96 28.13 -7.90
N ALA A 90 -21.17 29.07 -7.38
CA ALA A 90 -21.65 30.40 -7.01
C ALA A 90 -22.15 31.24 -8.21
N THR A 91 -21.70 30.95 -9.43
CA THR A 91 -22.14 31.62 -10.66
C THR A 91 -23.33 30.94 -11.33
N LEU A 92 -23.66 29.71 -10.95
CA LEU A 92 -24.76 28.95 -11.54
C LEU A 92 -26.08 29.26 -10.85
N ASP A 93 -27.16 29.10 -11.61
CA ASP A 93 -28.50 29.13 -11.03
C ASP A 93 -28.66 28.03 -9.95
N PRO A 94 -29.16 28.37 -8.74
CA PRO A 94 -29.27 27.43 -7.63
C PRO A 94 -30.14 26.20 -7.94
N ASP A 95 -31.21 26.36 -8.72
CA ASP A 95 -32.11 25.28 -9.07
C ASP A 95 -31.43 24.33 -10.07
N LEU A 96 -30.68 24.86 -11.02
CA LEU A 96 -29.86 24.06 -11.94
C LEU A 96 -28.78 23.27 -11.20
N SER A 97 -28.08 23.91 -10.26
CA SER A 97 -27.08 23.25 -9.42
C SER A 97 -27.68 22.13 -8.57
N ALA A 98 -28.87 22.35 -7.99
CA ALA A 98 -29.56 21.33 -7.21
C ALA A 98 -29.95 20.09 -8.05
N ILE A 99 -30.33 20.30 -9.31
CA ILE A 99 -30.60 19.19 -10.25
C ILE A 99 -29.31 18.41 -10.54
N TYR A 100 -28.22 19.10 -10.83
CA TYR A 100 -26.92 18.48 -11.09
C TYR A 100 -26.45 17.62 -9.91
N GLU A 101 -26.46 18.16 -8.69
CA GLU A 101 -26.02 17.43 -7.49
C GLU A 101 -26.90 16.22 -7.19
N ARG A 102 -28.22 16.33 -7.40
CA ARG A 102 -29.15 15.20 -7.25
C ARG A 102 -28.83 14.06 -8.21
N GLN A 103 -28.42 14.38 -9.44
CA GLN A 103 -28.04 13.36 -10.41
C GLN A 103 -26.64 12.81 -10.13
N ARG A 104 -25.71 13.64 -9.66
CA ARG A 104 -24.39 13.20 -9.22
C ARG A 104 -24.46 12.24 -8.03
N ALA A 105 -25.37 12.48 -7.09
CA ALA A 105 -25.60 11.62 -5.92
C ALA A 105 -26.04 10.18 -6.29
N LYS A 106 -26.53 9.95 -7.51
CA LYS A 106 -26.88 8.61 -8.02
C LYS A 106 -25.68 7.81 -8.54
N GLY A 107 -24.47 8.36 -8.45
CA GLY A 107 -23.21 7.70 -8.84
C GLY A 107 -22.76 7.98 -10.28
N GLY A 108 -23.51 8.78 -11.04
CA GLY A 108 -23.10 9.26 -12.36
C GLY A 108 -22.43 10.63 -12.33
N PRO A 109 -21.92 11.13 -13.47
CA PRO A 109 -21.27 12.44 -13.54
C PRO A 109 -22.23 13.64 -13.38
N GLY A 110 -23.55 13.40 -13.30
CA GLY A 110 -24.60 14.43 -13.13
C GLY A 110 -24.97 15.18 -14.41
N ALA A 111 -23.98 15.49 -15.24
CA ALA A 111 -24.13 16.09 -16.56
C ALA A 111 -23.12 15.50 -17.56
N GLY A 112 -23.40 15.60 -18.85
CA GLY A 112 -22.47 15.20 -19.89
C GLY A 112 -22.78 15.85 -21.25
N PRO A 113 -21.76 16.05 -22.10
CA PRO A 113 -21.96 16.63 -23.42
C PRO A 113 -22.76 15.68 -24.33
N LEU A 114 -23.60 16.24 -25.19
CA LEU A 114 -24.23 15.50 -26.27
C LEU A 114 -23.22 15.31 -27.41
N GLN A 115 -22.72 14.08 -27.58
CA GLN A 115 -21.71 13.74 -28.59
C GLN A 115 -22.41 13.10 -29.79
N GLY A 116 -22.86 13.92 -30.74
CA GLY A 116 -23.69 13.47 -31.85
C GLY A 116 -25.00 12.87 -31.33
N HIS A 117 -25.19 11.55 -31.50
CA HIS A 117 -26.34 10.82 -30.97
C HIS A 117 -26.06 10.08 -29.65
N ARG A 118 -24.94 10.34 -28.98
CA ARG A 118 -24.53 9.63 -27.75
C ARG A 118 -24.50 10.56 -26.53
N CYS A 119 -24.97 10.06 -25.39
CA CYS A 119 -24.86 10.77 -24.12
C CYS A 119 -23.43 10.68 -23.58
N GLY A 120 -22.77 11.81 -23.31
CA GLY A 120 -21.43 11.84 -22.72
C GLY A 120 -21.34 11.37 -21.26
N ALA A 121 -22.48 11.24 -20.55
CA ALA A 121 -22.52 10.76 -19.18
C ALA A 121 -22.55 9.22 -19.09
N CYS A 122 -23.54 8.57 -19.71
CA CYS A 122 -23.67 7.10 -19.68
C CYS A 122 -23.10 6.39 -20.92
N ARG A 123 -22.67 7.14 -21.94
CA ARG A 123 -22.15 6.63 -23.21
C ARG A 123 -23.11 5.78 -24.03
N ILE A 124 -24.41 5.83 -23.71
CA ILE A 124 -25.47 5.14 -24.45
C ILE A 124 -25.94 6.03 -25.61
N GLU A 125 -26.32 5.36 -26.71
CA GLU A 125 -26.90 5.98 -27.89
C GLU A 125 -28.35 6.35 -27.65
N ILE A 126 -28.69 7.59 -27.98
CA ILE A 126 -30.03 8.15 -27.82
C ILE A 126 -30.85 7.78 -29.05
N GLY A 127 -32.03 7.19 -28.82
CA GLY A 127 -32.95 6.82 -29.89
C GLY A 127 -33.34 8.03 -30.76
N ARG A 128 -33.51 7.79 -32.06
CA ARG A 128 -33.74 8.86 -33.07
C ARG A 128 -34.89 9.82 -32.72
N GLY A 129 -35.98 9.29 -32.16
CA GLY A 129 -37.14 10.10 -31.78
C GLY A 129 -36.88 11.02 -30.59
N GLU A 130 -36.04 10.59 -29.64
CA GLU A 130 -35.64 11.43 -28.51
C GLU A 130 -34.58 12.44 -28.94
N LEU A 131 -33.63 12.02 -29.78
CA LEU A 131 -32.63 12.92 -30.36
C LEU A 131 -33.27 14.06 -31.17
N ALA A 132 -34.34 13.78 -31.92
CA ALA A 132 -35.11 14.81 -32.63
C ALA A 132 -35.72 15.83 -31.65
N ARG A 133 -36.34 15.37 -30.56
CA ARG A 133 -36.88 16.25 -29.51
C ARG A 133 -35.80 17.11 -28.85
N ILE A 134 -34.67 16.49 -28.48
CA ILE A 134 -33.52 17.17 -27.88
C ILE A 134 -32.94 18.24 -28.82
N SER A 135 -32.89 17.94 -30.13
CA SER A 135 -32.39 18.86 -31.16
C SER A 135 -33.32 20.05 -31.41
N THR A 136 -34.63 19.90 -31.17
CA THR A 136 -35.63 20.97 -31.36
C THR A 136 -35.92 21.79 -30.11
N ALA A 137 -35.47 21.34 -28.94
CA ALA A 137 -35.64 22.08 -27.68
C ALA A 137 -34.91 23.43 -27.72
N ALA A 138 -35.44 24.46 -27.06
CA ALA A 138 -34.87 25.80 -27.08
C ALA A 138 -33.47 25.81 -26.46
N ASP A 139 -32.57 26.72 -26.84
CA ASP A 139 -31.17 26.69 -26.38
C ASP A 139 -31.02 26.84 -24.86
N ASP A 140 -32.00 27.48 -24.20
CA ASP A 140 -32.11 27.67 -22.75
C ASP A 140 -32.78 26.50 -22.01
N ASP A 141 -33.36 25.54 -22.73
CA ASP A 141 -33.99 24.35 -22.12
C ASP A 141 -32.95 23.37 -21.55
N VAL A 142 -33.16 22.98 -20.28
CA VAL A 142 -32.36 21.97 -19.60
C VAL A 142 -32.89 20.57 -19.93
N VAL A 143 -32.26 19.90 -20.88
CA VAL A 143 -32.68 18.57 -21.34
C VAL A 143 -31.90 17.46 -20.60
N ARG A 144 -32.53 16.29 -20.40
CA ARG A 144 -31.95 15.15 -19.70
C ARG A 144 -31.85 13.92 -20.60
N CYS A 145 -30.86 13.08 -20.34
CA CYS A 145 -30.75 11.78 -21.00
C CYS A 145 -31.90 10.86 -20.55
N PRO A 146 -32.62 10.18 -21.46
CA PRO A 146 -33.68 9.25 -21.10
C PRO A 146 -33.16 8.02 -20.33
N GLU A 147 -31.90 7.64 -20.56
CA GLU A 147 -31.32 6.41 -19.98
C GLU A 147 -30.76 6.62 -18.58
N CYS A 148 -29.97 7.68 -18.38
CA CYS A 148 -29.28 7.92 -17.10
C CYS A 148 -29.78 9.16 -16.34
N GLY A 149 -30.66 9.96 -16.96
CA GLY A 149 -31.18 11.20 -16.39
C GLY A 149 -30.18 12.35 -16.29
N ALA A 150 -28.90 12.17 -16.64
CA ALA A 150 -27.91 13.23 -16.59
C ALA A 150 -28.31 14.42 -17.48
N ILE A 151 -27.93 15.63 -17.08
CA ILE A 151 -28.14 16.85 -17.88
C ILE A 151 -27.33 16.74 -19.17
N LEU A 152 -27.98 16.91 -20.32
CA LEU A 152 -27.32 16.90 -21.63
C LEU A 152 -26.89 18.31 -22.02
N LEU A 153 -25.58 18.54 -22.08
CA LEU A 153 -25.02 19.81 -22.52
C LEU A 153 -25.00 19.85 -24.05
N ARG A 154 -25.79 20.75 -24.64
CA ARG A 154 -25.95 20.95 -26.10
C ARG A 154 -25.12 22.11 -26.66
N VAL A 155 -24.21 22.64 -25.85
CA VAL A 155 -23.38 23.80 -26.21
C VAL A 155 -22.50 23.49 -27.43
N LYS A 156 -22.50 24.41 -28.41
CA LYS A 156 -21.65 24.31 -29.60
C LYS A 156 -20.20 24.63 -29.21
N GLY A 157 -19.23 23.86 -29.72
CA GLY A 157 -17.81 24.08 -29.46
C GLY A 157 -17.23 23.32 -28.26
N PHE A 158 -17.88 22.23 -27.82
CA PHE A 158 -17.28 21.24 -26.90
C PHE A 158 -16.28 20.34 -27.64
N GLU A 159 -15.34 20.95 -28.36
CA GLU A 159 -14.19 20.25 -28.94
C GLU A 159 -13.09 20.25 -27.86
N GLN A 160 -12.78 19.06 -27.33
CA GLN A 160 -11.51 18.79 -26.65
C GLN A 160 -10.52 18.27 -27.68
#